data_AF-A0A497AJR1-F1
#
_entry.id   AF-A0A497AJR1-F1
#
_cell.length_a   1.000
_cell.length_b   1.000
_cell.length_c   1.000
_cell.angle_alpha   90.00
_cell.angle_beta   90.00
_cell.angle_gamma   90.00
#
_symmetry.space_group_name_H-M   'P 1'
#
loop_
_entity.id
_entity.type
_entity.pdbx_description
1 polymer ?
#
loop_
_entity_poly.entity_id
_entity_poly.type
_entity_poly.pdbx_seq_one_letter_code
_entity_poly.pdbx_strand_id
1 'polypeptide(L)'
;AQVEIPADALSENTIIAISELVEEIPPFPEDIIGIGSPVHFGPEGLVFNKPVTIKLPYTEEDLENAGVSDPQELDVYTFNTTTSTWELVEGPKTVDEENMLVMIDVTHFSIFQLGVRKVAIQGDLDNDGDIDQNDLNILLTYRNQPASACPECDIDGDGIITVLDARKLVLMCTRPRCATEPK
;
A
#
# COMPACT_ATOMS: atom_id res chain seq x y z
N ALA A 1 1.65 -10.03 -15.55
CA ALA A 1 0.25 -9.55 -15.44
C ALA A 1 -0.65 -10.27 -16.45
N GLN A 2 -1.95 -10.36 -16.17
CA GLN A 2 -2.94 -11.04 -17.01
C GLN A 2 -4.25 -10.25 -17.04
N VAL A 3 -5.11 -10.51 -18.02
CA VAL A 3 -6.49 -10.01 -18.06
C VAL A 3 -7.45 -11.13 -18.47
N GLU A 4 -8.59 -11.20 -17.80
CA GLU A 4 -9.71 -12.06 -18.15
C GLU A 4 -10.88 -11.20 -18.65
N ILE A 5 -11.26 -11.44 -19.90
CA ILE A 5 -12.32 -10.68 -20.56
C ILE A 5 -13.53 -11.61 -20.71
N PRO A 6 -14.63 -11.39 -19.96
CA PRO A 6 -15.79 -12.26 -20.07
C PRO A 6 -16.49 -12.09 -21.43
N ALA A 7 -17.29 -13.09 -21.79
CA ALA A 7 -18.11 -13.01 -22.99
C ALA A 7 -19.00 -11.75 -22.98
N ASP A 8 -19.12 -11.14 -24.16
CA ASP A 8 -19.85 -9.88 -24.41
C ASP A 8 -19.30 -8.62 -23.72
N ALA A 9 -18.12 -8.68 -23.06
CA ALA A 9 -17.49 -7.47 -22.50
C ALA A 9 -17.08 -6.46 -23.60
N LEU A 10 -16.81 -6.96 -24.81
CA LEU A 10 -16.47 -6.17 -25.99
C LEU A 10 -17.57 -6.31 -27.07
N SER A 11 -17.92 -5.21 -27.71
CA SER A 11 -18.93 -5.16 -28.78
C SER A 11 -18.37 -5.50 -30.17
N GLU A 12 -17.05 -5.47 -30.33
CA GLU A 12 -16.36 -5.73 -31.58
C GLU A 12 -14.99 -6.38 -31.35
N ASN A 13 -14.34 -6.81 -32.43
CA ASN A 13 -13.00 -7.37 -32.36
C ASN A 13 -12.00 -6.27 -32.01
N THR A 14 -11.39 -6.37 -30.84
CA THR A 14 -10.41 -5.39 -30.33
C THR A 14 -9.07 -6.06 -30.07
N ILE A 15 -7.97 -5.41 -30.45
CA ILE A 15 -6.62 -5.84 -30.09
C ILE A 15 -6.33 -5.34 -28.68
N ILE A 16 -5.97 -6.25 -27.78
CA ILE A 16 -5.62 -5.95 -26.39
C ILE A 16 -4.11 -6.09 -26.22
N ALA A 17 -3.49 -5.15 -25.53
CA ALA A 17 -2.06 -5.16 -25.24
C ALA A 17 -1.82 -5.06 -23.73
N ILE A 18 -0.83 -5.82 -23.25
CA ILE A 18 -0.28 -5.68 -21.89
C ILE A 18 1.20 -5.43 -22.08
N SER A 19 1.70 -4.33 -21.53
CA SER A 19 3.10 -3.93 -21.67
C SER A 19 3.65 -3.41 -20.35
N GLU A 20 4.95 -3.61 -20.16
CA GLU A 20 5.71 -2.84 -19.17
C GLU A 20 5.75 -1.38 -19.60
N LEU A 21 5.72 -0.48 -18.62
CA LEU A 21 5.81 0.94 -18.88
C LEU A 21 7.26 1.33 -19.18
N VAL A 22 7.45 2.12 -20.24
CA VAL A 22 8.77 2.65 -20.64
C VAL A 22 8.88 4.16 -20.39
N GLU A 23 7.77 4.80 -20.02
CA GLU A 23 7.66 6.23 -19.76
C GLU A 23 7.72 6.49 -18.26
N GLU A 24 8.35 7.61 -17.87
CA GLU A 24 8.35 8.03 -16.47
C GLU A 24 6.97 8.58 -16.08
N ILE A 25 6.30 7.91 -15.15
CA ILE A 25 5.08 8.40 -14.51
C ILE A 25 5.40 8.93 -13.11
N PRO A 26 4.60 9.88 -12.59
CA PRO A 26 4.74 10.36 -11.22
C PRO A 26 4.77 9.20 -10.21
N PRO A 27 5.57 9.32 -9.14
CA PRO A 27 5.52 8.35 -8.05
C PRO A 27 4.15 8.37 -7.36
N PHE A 28 3.89 7.34 -6.57
CA PHE A 28 2.77 7.36 -5.63
C PHE A 28 2.85 8.55 -4.66
N PRO A 29 1.71 8.99 -4.10
CA PRO A 29 1.69 9.85 -2.91
C PRO A 29 2.55 9.26 -1.78
N GLU A 30 3.07 10.12 -0.89
CA GLU A 30 3.99 9.71 0.18
C GLU A 30 3.41 8.68 1.15
N ASP A 31 2.09 8.60 1.30
CA ASP A 31 1.40 7.63 2.15
C ASP A 31 1.14 6.28 1.47
N ILE A 32 1.66 6.05 0.26
CA ILE A 32 1.51 4.80 -0.48
C ILE A 32 2.89 4.28 -0.90
N ILE A 33 3.17 3.03 -0.54
CA ILE A 33 4.36 2.30 -1.00
C ILE A 33 3.94 1.46 -2.21
N GLY A 34 4.61 1.66 -3.35
CA GLY A 34 4.36 0.87 -4.56
C GLY A 34 4.95 -0.54 -4.46
N ILE A 35 4.23 -1.54 -4.95
CA ILE A 35 4.62 -2.95 -4.99
C ILE A 35 4.82 -3.37 -6.45
N GLY A 36 6.01 -3.88 -6.77
CA GLY A 36 6.40 -4.21 -8.12
C GLY A 36 6.36 -3.02 -9.10
N SER A 37 6.35 -3.31 -10.39
CA SER A 37 6.35 -2.30 -11.46
C SER A 37 4.94 -2.01 -12.00
N PRO A 38 4.67 -0.77 -12.45
CA PRO A 38 3.41 -0.43 -13.12
C PRO A 38 3.26 -1.20 -14.44
N VAL A 39 2.03 -1.64 -14.72
CA VAL A 39 1.66 -2.40 -15.90
C VAL A 39 0.64 -1.62 -16.71
N HIS A 40 0.92 -1.42 -18.00
CA HIS A 40 0.02 -0.76 -18.91
C HIS A 40 -0.88 -1.79 -19.62
N PHE A 41 -2.19 -1.62 -19.47
CA PHE A 41 -3.21 -2.34 -20.22
C PHE A 41 -3.79 -1.38 -21.26
N GLY A 42 -3.79 -1.80 -22.52
CA GLY A 42 -4.27 -0.99 -23.64
C GLY A 42 -5.28 -1.75 -24.51
N PRO A 43 -6.05 -1.02 -25.34
CA PRO A 43 -5.92 0.41 -25.61
C PRO A 43 -6.58 1.31 -24.54
N GLU A 44 -6.01 2.49 -24.33
CA GLU A 44 -6.62 3.53 -23.47
C GLU A 44 -8.00 3.95 -23.99
N GLY A 45 -8.90 4.31 -23.07
CA GLY A 45 -10.25 4.77 -23.41
C GLY A 45 -11.20 3.66 -23.89
N LEU A 46 -10.75 2.40 -23.88
CA LEU A 46 -11.63 1.25 -24.09
C LEU A 46 -12.64 1.14 -22.93
N VAL A 47 -13.92 1.19 -23.27
CA VAL A 47 -15.03 1.01 -22.32
C VAL A 47 -15.62 -0.37 -22.51
N PHE A 48 -15.72 -1.13 -21.43
CA PHE A 48 -16.30 -2.47 -21.47
C PHE A 48 -17.80 -2.46 -21.15
N ASN A 49 -18.56 -3.34 -21.81
CA ASN A 49 -19.98 -3.57 -21.48
C ASN A 49 -20.17 -4.32 -20.17
N LYS A 50 -19.15 -5.07 -19.76
CA LYS A 50 -19.05 -5.79 -18.49
C LYS A 50 -17.64 -5.57 -17.94
N PRO A 51 -17.45 -5.41 -16.63
CA PRO A 51 -16.11 -5.34 -16.05
C PRO A 51 -15.23 -6.52 -16.50
N VAL A 52 -13.94 -6.26 -16.65
CA VAL A 52 -12.92 -7.26 -16.95
C VAL A 52 -12.04 -7.44 -15.72
N THR A 53 -11.57 -8.65 -15.47
CA THR A 53 -10.72 -8.91 -14.30
C THR A 53 -9.26 -8.80 -14.69
N ILE A 54 -8.51 -7.88 -14.10
CA ILE A 54 -7.04 -7.83 -14.25
C ILE A 54 -6.38 -8.63 -13.13
N LYS A 55 -5.21 -9.20 -13.42
CA LYS A 55 -4.38 -9.93 -12.45
C LYS A 55 -2.98 -9.35 -12.42
N LEU A 56 -2.60 -8.79 -11.29
CA LEU A 56 -1.30 -8.19 -11.05
C LEU A 56 -0.46 -9.11 -10.15
N PRO A 57 0.74 -9.51 -10.58
CA PRO A 57 1.63 -10.31 -9.74
C PRO A 57 2.31 -9.45 -8.68
N TYR A 58 2.61 -10.06 -7.54
CA TYR A 58 3.55 -9.55 -6.54
C TYR A 58 4.61 -10.61 -6.23
N THR A 59 5.67 -10.22 -5.53
CA THR A 59 6.71 -11.15 -5.05
C THR A 59 6.92 -10.97 -3.55
N GLU A 60 7.45 -12.00 -2.89
CA GLU A 60 7.86 -11.91 -1.48
C GLU A 60 8.89 -10.79 -1.26
N GLU A 61 9.83 -10.61 -2.20
CA GLU A 61 10.82 -9.54 -2.16
C GLU A 61 10.17 -8.14 -2.19
N ASP A 62 9.15 -7.93 -3.02
CA ASP A 62 8.43 -6.65 -3.06
C ASP A 62 7.70 -6.37 -1.73
N LEU A 63 7.14 -7.41 -1.11
CA LEU A 63 6.45 -7.31 0.18
C LEU A 63 7.43 -6.99 1.32
N GLU A 64 8.54 -7.72 1.40
CA GLU A 64 9.60 -7.51 2.40
C GLU A 64 10.17 -6.09 2.30
N ASN A 65 10.47 -5.62 1.09
CA ASN A 65 10.97 -4.27 0.87
C ASN A 65 9.96 -3.17 1.25
N ALA A 66 8.67 -3.49 1.23
CA ALA A 66 7.60 -2.60 1.62
C ALA A 66 7.17 -2.73 3.10
N GLY A 67 7.76 -3.68 3.85
CA GLY A 67 7.34 -3.98 5.23
C GLY A 67 5.95 -4.62 5.34
N VAL A 68 5.46 -5.25 4.27
CA VAL A 68 4.12 -5.85 4.24
C VAL A 68 4.22 -7.33 4.61
N SER A 69 3.55 -7.72 5.69
CA SER A 69 3.50 -9.13 6.13
C SER A 69 2.24 -9.87 5.66
N ASP A 70 1.13 -9.15 5.45
CA ASP A 70 -0.12 -9.70 4.94
C ASP A 70 -0.43 -9.13 3.55
N PRO A 71 -0.34 -9.95 2.47
CA PRO A 71 -0.65 -9.49 1.11
C PRO A 71 -2.12 -9.06 0.93
N GLN A 72 -3.01 -9.31 1.89
CA GLN A 72 -4.37 -8.78 1.90
C GLN A 72 -4.41 -7.25 2.06
N GLU A 73 -3.34 -6.64 2.55
CA GLU A 73 -3.17 -5.19 2.65
C GLU A 73 -2.93 -4.51 1.30
N LEU A 74 -2.56 -5.28 0.27
CA LEU A 74 -2.31 -4.74 -1.06
C LEU A 74 -3.58 -4.24 -1.72
N ASP A 75 -3.55 -3.04 -2.27
CA ASP A 75 -4.61 -2.47 -3.09
C ASP A 75 -4.12 -2.24 -4.52
N VAL A 76 -5.07 -2.11 -5.45
CA VAL A 76 -4.78 -1.81 -6.85
C VAL A 76 -5.04 -0.34 -7.11
N TYR A 77 -4.05 0.35 -7.68
CA TYR A 77 -4.17 1.74 -8.08
C TYR A 77 -4.10 1.86 -9.60
N THR A 78 -4.80 2.85 -10.14
CA THR A 78 -4.77 3.20 -11.55
C THR A 78 -4.25 4.61 -11.75
N PHE A 79 -3.50 4.84 -12.82
CA PHE A 79 -3.02 6.17 -13.17
C PHE A 79 -4.07 6.90 -14.03
N ASN A 80 -4.52 8.06 -13.56
CA ASN A 80 -5.36 8.95 -14.32
C ASN A 80 -4.48 9.89 -15.15
N THR A 81 -4.39 9.64 -16.45
CA THR A 81 -3.57 10.45 -17.38
C THR A 81 -4.07 11.89 -17.56
N THR A 82 -5.34 12.17 -17.24
CA THR A 82 -5.92 13.52 -17.35
C THR A 82 -5.49 14.40 -16.18
N THR A 83 -5.52 13.86 -14.96
CA THR A 83 -5.10 14.58 -13.74
C THR A 83 -3.63 14.38 -13.41
N SER A 84 -2.97 13.39 -14.05
CA SER A 84 -1.62 12.94 -13.73
C SER A 84 -1.47 12.48 -12.27
N THR A 85 -2.48 11.76 -11.76
CA THR A 85 -2.52 11.26 -10.38
C THR A 85 -2.84 9.78 -10.32
N TRP A 86 -2.32 9.11 -9.30
CA TRP A 86 -2.74 7.77 -8.93
C TRP A 86 -4.08 7.81 -8.18
N GLU A 87 -4.97 6.90 -8.51
CA GLU A 87 -6.30 6.75 -7.92
C GLU A 87 -6.51 5.29 -7.48
N LEU A 88 -7.16 5.09 -6.33
CA LEU A 88 -7.51 3.75 -5.86
C LEU A 88 -8.58 3.14 -6.77
N VAL A 89 -8.38 1.89 -7.20
CA VAL A 89 -9.42 1.12 -7.89
C VAL A 89 -10.41 0.62 -6.85
N GLU A 90 -11.58 1.23 -6.80
CA GLU A 90 -12.66 0.80 -5.90
C GLU A 90 -13.27 -0.52 -6.36
N GLY A 91 -13.49 -1.45 -5.43
CA GLY A 91 -14.17 -2.71 -5.69
C GLY A 91 -13.65 -3.85 -4.83
N PRO A 92 -14.32 -5.02 -4.88
CA PRO A 92 -13.79 -6.21 -4.25
C PRO A 92 -12.53 -6.67 -4.97
N LYS A 93 -11.44 -6.84 -4.24
CA LYS A 93 -10.23 -7.54 -4.70
C LYS A 93 -10.19 -8.96 -4.17
N THR A 94 -9.49 -9.84 -4.87
CA THR A 94 -9.14 -11.18 -4.41
C THR A 94 -7.63 -11.33 -4.45
N VAL A 95 -7.03 -11.81 -3.37
CA VAL A 95 -5.61 -12.18 -3.32
C VAL A 95 -5.50 -13.69 -3.41
N ASP A 96 -4.77 -14.16 -4.41
CA ASP A 96 -4.38 -15.55 -4.58
C ASP A 96 -2.94 -15.70 -4.08
N GLU A 97 -2.80 -16.07 -2.82
CA GLU A 97 -1.50 -16.23 -2.14
C GLU A 97 -0.69 -17.41 -2.70
N GLU A 98 -1.34 -18.43 -3.27
CA GLU A 98 -0.65 -19.59 -3.86
C GLU A 98 0.05 -19.20 -5.16
N ASN A 99 -0.58 -18.35 -5.97
CA ASN A 99 -0.03 -17.89 -7.25
C ASN A 99 0.60 -16.50 -7.18
N MET A 100 0.57 -15.85 -6.02
CA MET A 100 1.02 -14.47 -5.77
C MET A 100 0.41 -13.46 -6.76
N LEU A 101 -0.92 -13.47 -6.85
CA LEU A 101 -1.69 -12.58 -7.71
C LEU A 101 -2.74 -11.78 -6.92
N VAL A 102 -2.86 -10.49 -7.21
CA VAL A 102 -4.02 -9.68 -6.82
C VAL A 102 -4.93 -9.52 -8.04
N MET A 103 -6.21 -9.81 -7.86
CA MET A 103 -7.24 -9.78 -8.90
C MET A 103 -8.33 -8.77 -8.55
N ILE A 104 -8.69 -7.92 -9.51
CA ILE A 104 -9.77 -6.94 -9.35
C ILE A 104 -10.49 -6.69 -10.68
N ASP A 105 -11.77 -6.38 -10.61
CA ASP A 105 -12.58 -5.99 -11.75
C ASP A 105 -12.37 -4.52 -12.09
N VAL A 106 -12.11 -4.22 -13.37
CA VAL A 106 -11.94 -2.87 -13.90
C VAL A 106 -12.88 -2.61 -15.07
N THR A 107 -13.26 -1.35 -15.26
CA THR A 107 -14.19 -0.91 -16.30
C THR A 107 -13.53 -0.20 -17.47
N HIS A 108 -12.23 0.05 -17.36
CA HIS A 108 -11.41 0.68 -18.37
C HIS A 108 -9.98 0.14 -18.31
N PHE A 109 -9.25 0.34 -19.39
CA PHE A 109 -7.82 0.07 -19.48
C PHE A 109 -7.01 1.35 -19.28
N SER A 110 -5.93 1.20 -18.53
CA SER A 110 -5.00 2.25 -18.13
C SER A 110 -3.70 1.58 -17.62
N ILE A 111 -2.87 2.36 -16.93
CA ILE A 111 -1.74 1.87 -16.15
C ILE A 111 -2.25 1.49 -14.76
N PHE A 112 -1.85 0.30 -14.29
CA PHE A 112 -2.19 -0.20 -12.96
C PHE A 112 -0.92 -0.63 -12.22
N GLN A 113 -0.90 -0.42 -10.92
CA GLN A 113 0.17 -0.89 -10.04
C GLN A 113 -0.40 -1.28 -8.69
N LEU A 114 0.24 -2.24 -8.04
CA LEU A 114 -0.07 -2.58 -6.66
C LEU A 114 0.54 -1.53 -5.73
N GLY A 115 -0.14 -1.25 -4.64
CA GLY A 115 0.37 -0.39 -3.58
C GLY A 115 -0.23 -0.76 -2.25
N VAL A 116 0.49 -0.48 -1.18
CA VAL A 116 -0.03 -0.57 0.17
C VAL A 116 -0.10 0.83 0.74
N ARG A 117 -1.19 1.15 1.41
CA ARG A 117 -1.29 2.42 2.13
C ARG A 117 -0.49 2.30 3.42
N LYS A 118 0.57 3.08 3.54
CA LYS A 118 1.30 3.23 4.80
C LYS A 118 0.45 4.06 5.75
N VAL A 119 -0.32 3.38 6.59
CA VAL A 119 -1.02 4.06 7.69
C VAL A 119 0.06 4.47 8.68
N ALA A 120 0.31 5.78 8.81
CA ALA A 120 1.13 6.29 9.91
C ALA A 120 0.40 5.97 11.23
N ILE A 121 0.79 4.88 11.88
CA ILE A 121 0.21 4.50 13.16
C ILE A 121 0.85 5.39 14.20
N GLN A 122 0.03 6.16 14.93
CA GLN A 122 0.56 7.01 16.00
C GLN A 122 1.24 6.11 17.05
N GLY A 123 2.56 6.18 17.13
CA GLY A 123 3.37 5.35 18.03
C GLY A 123 4.23 4.29 17.34
N ASP A 124 4.08 4.10 16.02
CA ASP A 124 5.03 3.38 15.16
C ASP A 124 6.20 4.33 14.84
N LEU A 125 7.30 4.16 15.58
CA LEU A 125 8.47 5.04 15.56
C LEU A 125 9.63 4.44 14.76
N ASP A 126 9.69 3.12 14.57
CA ASP A 126 10.67 2.48 13.68
C ASP A 126 10.17 2.26 12.24
N ASN A 127 8.89 2.53 11.98
CA ASN A 127 8.21 2.45 10.69
C ASN A 127 8.06 1.02 10.15
N ASP A 128 7.95 0.02 11.03
CA ASP A 128 7.74 -1.38 10.65
C ASP A 128 6.26 -1.76 10.47
N GLY A 129 5.34 -0.79 10.65
CA GLY A 129 3.92 -0.97 10.45
C GLY A 129 3.18 -1.47 11.69
N ASP A 130 3.84 -1.51 12.85
CA ASP A 130 3.19 -1.88 14.10
C ASP A 130 3.63 -1.01 15.30
N ILE A 131 3.19 -1.39 16.51
CA ILE A 131 3.55 -0.65 17.73
C ILE A 131 3.97 -1.68 18.75
N ASP A 132 5.26 -1.70 19.07
CA ASP A 132 5.83 -2.65 19.99
C ASP A 132 6.98 -2.10 20.87
N GLN A 133 7.84 -3.00 21.34
CA GLN A 133 8.96 -2.68 22.20
C GLN A 133 10.07 -1.90 21.48
N ASN A 134 10.23 -2.08 20.17
CA ASN A 134 11.20 -1.34 19.36
C ASN A 134 10.85 0.15 19.34
N ASP A 135 9.58 0.49 19.14
CA ASP A 135 9.09 1.88 19.20
C ASP A 135 9.26 2.48 20.59
N LEU A 136 8.89 1.72 21.62
CA LEU A 136 9.09 2.14 23.00
C LEU A 136 10.55 2.47 23.28
N ASN A 137 11.49 1.66 22.76
CA ASN A 137 12.91 1.89 22.93
C ASN A 137 13.37 3.16 22.22
N ILE A 138 12.85 3.46 21.01
CA ILE A 138 13.11 4.72 20.30
C ILE A 138 12.60 5.91 21.13
N LEU A 139 11.34 5.88 21.57
CA LEU A 139 10.75 6.94 22.39
C LEU A 139 11.60 7.22 23.63
N LEU A 140 12.05 6.16 24.32
CA LEU A 140 12.86 6.27 25.53
C LEU A 140 14.22 6.93 25.30
N THR A 141 14.78 6.91 24.07
CA THR A 141 16.02 7.64 23.74
C THR A 141 15.83 9.17 23.78
N TYR A 142 14.60 9.64 23.54
CA TYR A 142 14.23 11.06 23.54
C TYR A 142 13.62 11.54 24.87
N ARG A 143 13.52 10.67 25.88
CA ARG A 143 12.91 11.02 27.17
C ARG A 143 13.60 12.22 27.84
N ASN A 144 12.78 13.11 28.42
CA ASN A 144 13.15 14.39 29.02
C ASN A 144 13.70 15.42 28.02
N GLN A 145 13.41 15.25 26.72
CA GLN A 145 13.70 16.25 25.70
C GLN A 145 12.40 16.96 25.29
N PRO A 146 12.47 18.20 24.78
CA PRO A 146 11.31 18.83 24.17
C PRO A 146 10.84 18.04 22.95
N ALA A 147 9.54 18.07 22.66
CA ALA A 147 8.94 17.41 21.49
C ALA A 147 9.60 17.79 20.17
N SER A 148 10.21 18.98 20.07
CA SER A 148 10.97 19.39 18.89
C SER A 148 12.16 18.46 18.53
N ALA A 149 12.63 17.62 19.45
CA ALA A 149 13.69 16.66 19.20
C ALA A 149 13.20 15.38 18.48
N CYS A 150 11.93 15.01 18.71
CA CYS A 150 11.21 13.93 18.05
C CYS A 150 9.71 14.24 18.15
N PRO A 151 9.12 14.97 17.18
CA PRO A 151 7.71 15.36 17.25
C PRO A 151 6.77 14.16 17.34
N GLU A 152 7.15 13.03 16.75
CA GLU A 152 6.39 11.78 16.73
C GLU A 152 6.43 11.06 18.09
N CYS A 153 7.43 11.36 18.93
CA CYS A 153 7.59 10.77 20.27
C CYS A 153 6.75 11.47 21.36
N ASP A 154 6.16 12.64 21.06
CA ASP A 154 5.21 13.36 21.93
C ASP A 154 3.80 12.79 21.71
N ILE A 155 3.60 11.60 22.24
CA ILE A 155 2.41 10.79 22.00
C ILE A 155 1.18 11.41 22.65
N ASP A 156 1.32 12.10 23.78
CA ASP A 156 0.20 12.79 24.44
C ASP A 156 0.01 14.27 24.03
N GLY A 157 1.01 14.87 23.36
CA GLY A 157 0.91 16.17 22.72
C GLY A 157 1.12 17.35 23.66
N ASP A 158 1.83 17.16 24.78
CA ASP A 158 2.08 18.19 25.79
C ASP A 158 3.34 19.04 25.53
N GLY A 159 4.11 18.69 24.50
CA GLY A 159 5.31 19.38 24.07
C GLY A 159 6.60 18.90 24.75
N ILE A 160 6.55 17.90 25.63
CA ILE A 160 7.72 17.31 26.31
C ILE A 160 7.61 15.79 26.27
N ILE A 161 8.69 15.13 25.86
CA ILE A 161 8.72 13.66 25.80
C ILE A 161 8.97 13.11 27.21
N THR A 162 7.96 12.50 27.81
CA THR A 162 7.99 11.99 29.19
C THR A 162 7.64 10.50 29.29
N VAL A 163 7.53 10.01 30.53
CA VAL A 163 7.01 8.65 30.79
C VAL A 163 5.51 8.53 30.51
N LEU A 164 4.78 9.64 30.38
CA LEU A 164 3.37 9.60 30.03
C LEU A 164 3.18 9.21 28.57
N ASP A 165 4.03 9.71 27.68
CA ASP A 165 4.11 9.29 26.28
C ASP A 165 4.42 7.80 26.16
N ALA A 166 5.45 7.34 26.88
CA ALA A 166 5.83 5.92 26.92
C ALA A 166 4.67 5.03 27.40
N ARG A 167 3.92 5.47 28.42
CA ARG A 167 2.75 4.73 28.92
C ARG A 167 1.61 4.73 27.91
N LYS A 168 1.41 5.82 27.18
CA LYS A 168 0.39 5.91 26.14
C LYS A 168 0.75 5.01 24.95
N LEU A 169 2.01 5.01 24.51
CA LEU A 169 2.53 4.08 23.49
C LEU A 169 2.27 2.62 23.90
N VAL A 170 2.59 2.24 25.14
CA VAL A 170 2.35 0.87 25.63
C VAL A 170 0.86 0.46 25.60
N LEU A 171 -0.07 1.41 25.72
CA LEU A 171 -1.50 1.15 25.59
C LEU A 171 -1.96 1.00 24.13
N MET A 172 -1.14 1.42 23.17
CA MET A 172 -1.41 1.34 21.74
C MET A 172 -0.71 0.16 21.07
N CYS A 173 0.09 -0.64 21.81
CA CYS A 173 0.82 -1.75 21.19
C CYS A 173 -0.10 -2.72 20.46
N THR A 174 0.30 -3.13 19.28
CA THR A 174 -0.45 -3.99 18.36
C THR A 174 -0.46 -5.45 18.83
N ARG A 175 0.55 -5.88 19.60
CA ARG A 175 0.70 -7.24 20.12
C ARG A 175 0.55 -7.36 21.63
N PRO A 176 0.04 -8.51 22.15
CA PRO A 176 -0.06 -8.74 23.59
C PRO A 176 1.29 -8.55 24.29
N ARG A 177 1.28 -7.78 25.38
CA ARG A 177 2.47 -7.42 26.17
C ARG A 177 3.51 -6.59 25.40
N CYS A 178 3.10 -5.92 24.32
CA CYS A 178 4.00 -5.11 23.50
C CYS A 178 5.21 -5.94 23.03
N ALA A 179 4.94 -7.14 22.51
CA ALA A 179 5.97 -8.06 22.04
C ALA A 179 6.43 -7.63 20.65
N THR A 180 7.74 -7.75 20.41
CA THR A 180 8.31 -7.52 19.08
C THR A 180 7.82 -8.57 18.08
N GLU A 181 7.86 -8.23 16.81
CA GLU A 181 7.66 -9.14 15.69
C GLU A 181 8.61 -10.37 15.77
N PRO A 182 8.13 -11.56 15.35
CA PRO A 182 8.98 -12.73 15.25
C PRO A 182 10.04 -12.55 14.16
N LYS A 183 11.27 -12.97 14.44
CA LYS A 183 12.37 -13.07 13.46
C LYS A 183 12.32 -14.36 12.65
#